data_AF-A0A6I0EKJ8-F1
#
_entry.id   AF-A0A6I0EKJ8-F1
#
_cell.length_a   1.000
_cell.length_b   1.000
_cell.length_c   1.000
_cell.angle_alpha   90.00
_cell.angle_beta   90.00
_cell.angle_gamma   90.00
#
_symmetry.space_group_name_H-M   'P 1'
#
loop_
_entity.id
_entity.type
_entity.pdbx_description
1 polymer ?
#
loop_
_entity_poly.entity_id
_entity_poly.type
_entity_poly.pdbx_seq_one_letter_code
_entity_poly.pdbx_strand_id
1 'polypeptide(L)'
;MHQLAEREFERRTEALFASLASYLEHQGERGTPGVDRLADPQSVAKELCITAQMSVDDLNRLRRQFALANHPDRAGSDERRNATQRMMIANMLIDREMKRRLSQRPSSS
;
A
#
# COMPACT_ATOMS: atom_id res chain seq x y z
N MET A 1 -12.79 -23.62 -4.96
CA MET A 1 -12.32 -23.26 -3.61
C MET A 1 -11.37 -22.04 -3.57
N HIS A 2 -10.96 -21.42 -4.69
CA HIS A 2 -10.05 -20.25 -4.67
C HIS A 2 -10.73 -18.89 -4.35
N GLN A 3 -12.05 -18.76 -4.53
CA GLN A 3 -12.73 -17.46 -4.48
C GLN A 3 -13.04 -16.93 -3.07
N LEU A 4 -12.86 -17.75 -2.02
CA LEU A 4 -13.13 -17.35 -0.63
C LEU A 4 -11.92 -16.72 0.06
N ALA A 5 -10.70 -17.13 -0.32
CA ALA A 5 -9.46 -16.56 0.21
C ALA A 5 -9.22 -15.13 -0.28
N GLU A 6 -9.61 -14.83 -1.53
CA GLU A 6 -9.52 -13.49 -2.13
C GLU A 6 -10.49 -12.50 -1.46
N ARG A 7 -11.68 -12.97 -1.04
CA ARG A 7 -12.69 -12.14 -0.36
C ARG A 7 -12.37 -11.85 1.10
N GLU A 8 -11.72 -12.77 1.81
CA GLU A 8 -11.18 -12.47 3.14
C GLU A 8 -9.94 -11.57 3.06
N PHE A 9 -9.14 -11.72 2.00
CA PHE A 9 -8.03 -10.86 1.69
C PHE A 9 -8.52 -9.41 1.51
N GLU A 10 -9.51 -9.19 0.63
CA GLU A 10 -10.16 -7.90 0.42
C GLU A 10 -10.73 -7.33 1.73
N ARG A 11 -11.52 -8.10 2.48
CA ARG A 11 -12.12 -7.60 3.73
C ARG A 11 -11.11 -7.23 4.81
N ARG A 12 -10.01 -8.00 4.96
CA ARG A 12 -8.94 -7.66 5.93
C ARG A 12 -8.07 -6.51 5.45
N THR A 13 -7.85 -6.37 4.15
CA THR A 13 -7.20 -5.17 3.61
C THR A 13 -8.09 -3.96 3.80
N GLU A 14 -9.39 -4.05 3.49
CA GLU A 14 -10.38 -3.00 3.66
C GLU A 14 -10.48 -2.52 5.12
N ALA A 15 -10.46 -3.43 6.09
CA ALA A 15 -10.51 -3.05 7.52
C ALA A 15 -9.26 -2.26 7.97
N LEU A 16 -8.07 -2.68 7.54
CA LEU A 16 -6.83 -1.94 7.81
C LEU A 16 -6.80 -0.61 7.05
N PHE A 17 -7.34 -0.58 5.83
CA PHE A 17 -7.50 0.63 5.03
C PHE A 17 -8.47 1.61 5.66
N ALA A 18 -9.61 1.15 6.17
CA ALA A 18 -10.56 1.98 6.89
C ALA A 18 -9.93 2.62 8.15
N SER A 19 -9.10 1.86 8.87
CA SER A 19 -8.36 2.38 10.02
C SER A 19 -7.28 3.40 9.62
N LEU A 20 -6.57 3.19 8.51
CA LEU A 20 -5.57 4.15 8.01
C LEU A 20 -6.22 5.41 7.43
N ALA A 21 -7.34 5.26 6.70
CA ALA A 21 -8.13 6.37 6.18
C ALA A 21 -8.63 7.25 7.33
N SER A 22 -9.21 6.66 8.38
CA SER A 22 -9.61 7.39 9.59
C SER A 22 -8.45 8.12 10.27
N TYR A 23 -7.25 7.50 10.32
CA TYR A 23 -6.06 8.15 10.87
C TYR A 23 -5.60 9.36 10.03
N LEU A 24 -5.65 9.24 8.71
CA LEU A 24 -5.27 10.31 7.78
C LEU A 24 -6.30 11.44 7.75
N GLU A 25 -7.59 11.12 7.84
CA GLU A 25 -8.68 12.08 8.03
C GLU A 25 -8.46 12.88 9.32
N HIS A 26 -8.09 12.22 10.42
CA HIS A 26 -7.77 12.88 11.69
C HIS A 26 -6.49 13.74 11.64
N GLN A 27 -5.56 13.48 10.73
CA GLN A 27 -4.39 14.36 10.51
C GLN A 27 -4.71 15.60 9.65
N GLY A 28 -5.93 15.69 9.11
CA GLY A 28 -6.27 16.50 7.94
C GLY A 28 -7.25 17.65 8.16
N GLU A 29 -7.45 18.16 9.37
CA GLU A 29 -8.24 19.38 9.64
C GLU A 29 -7.52 20.65 9.12
N ARG A 30 -7.14 20.69 7.83
CA ARG A 30 -7.06 21.83 6.87
C ARG A 30 -6.63 21.29 5.50
N GLY A 31 -7.57 20.89 4.66
CA GLY A 31 -7.30 20.71 3.22
C GLY A 31 -8.58 20.53 2.45
N THR A 32 -8.69 21.28 1.37
CA THR A 32 -9.88 21.44 0.54
C THR A 32 -10.43 20.09 0.03
N PRO A 33 -11.75 19.87 0.12
CA PRO A 33 -12.37 18.64 -0.37
C PRO A 33 -12.41 18.67 -1.89
N GLY A 34 -11.53 17.91 -2.55
CA GLY A 34 -11.55 17.79 -4.01
C GLY A 34 -10.43 16.97 -4.67
N VAL A 35 -9.30 16.75 -4.00
CA VAL A 35 -8.11 16.08 -4.61
C VAL A 35 -7.82 14.67 -4.08
N ASP A 36 -8.65 14.13 -3.18
CA ASP A 36 -8.35 12.90 -2.43
C ASP A 36 -8.52 11.59 -3.23
N ARG A 37 -9.02 11.64 -4.47
CA ARG A 37 -9.21 10.43 -5.31
C ARG A 37 -7.90 9.75 -5.74
N LEU A 38 -6.76 10.43 -5.65
CA LEU A 38 -5.47 9.92 -6.12
C LEU A 38 -4.75 8.99 -5.12
N ALA A 39 -5.16 8.97 -3.85
CA ALA A 39 -4.59 8.11 -2.80
C ALA A 39 -5.46 6.89 -2.49
N ASP A 40 -6.35 6.51 -3.39
CA ASP A 40 -7.19 5.33 -3.21
C ASP A 40 -6.33 4.04 -3.09
N PRO A 41 -6.53 3.24 -2.03
CA PRO A 41 -5.79 2.02 -1.81
C PRO A 41 -5.84 1.00 -2.94
N GLN A 42 -6.99 0.86 -3.61
CA GLN A 42 -7.14 -0.08 -4.71
C GLN A 42 -6.30 0.36 -5.91
N SER A 43 -6.22 1.67 -6.15
CA SER A 43 -5.38 2.27 -7.19
C SER A 43 -3.90 2.03 -6.93
N VAL A 44 -3.43 2.22 -5.70
CA VAL A 44 -2.04 1.92 -5.32
C VAL A 44 -1.73 0.42 -5.44
N ALA A 45 -2.65 -0.45 -5.02
CA ALA A 45 -2.48 -1.89 -5.17
C ALA A 45 -2.38 -2.32 -6.65
N LYS A 46 -3.19 -1.73 -7.53
CA LYS A 46 -3.13 -1.97 -8.98
C LYS A 46 -1.80 -1.50 -9.58
N GLU A 47 -1.31 -0.32 -9.18
CA GLU A 47 -0.05 0.24 -9.66
C GLU A 47 1.16 -0.56 -9.21
N LEU A 48 1.16 -1.05 -7.97
CA LEU A 48 2.21 -1.91 -7.46
C LEU A 48 2.26 -3.27 -8.17
N CYS A 49 1.14 -3.73 -8.73
CA CYS A 49 1.03 -4.97 -9.49
C CYS A 49 1.70 -6.16 -8.77
N ILE A 50 1.50 -6.25 -7.45
CA ILE A 50 2.14 -7.29 -6.63
C ILE A 50 1.55 -8.64 -7.03
N THR A 51 2.39 -9.55 -7.53
CA THR A 51 1.98 -10.90 -7.90
C THR A 51 2.53 -11.93 -6.91
N ALA A 52 1.85 -13.09 -6.81
CA ALA A 52 2.28 -14.19 -5.94
C ALA A 52 3.64 -14.80 -6.34
N GLN A 53 4.13 -14.54 -7.56
CA GLN A 53 5.38 -15.07 -8.10
C GLN A 53 6.60 -14.23 -7.70
N MET A 54 6.39 -12.99 -7.28
CA MET A 54 7.49 -12.12 -6.86
C MET A 54 8.19 -12.71 -5.63
N SER A 55 9.50 -12.51 -5.51
CA SER A 55 10.29 -12.82 -4.32
C SER A 55 10.26 -11.66 -3.30
N VAL A 56 10.86 -11.86 -2.13
CA VAL A 56 11.05 -10.75 -1.16
C VAL A 56 11.99 -9.67 -1.71
N ASP A 57 12.95 -10.04 -2.55
CA ASP A 57 13.85 -9.09 -3.20
C ASP A 57 13.09 -8.23 -4.23
N ASP A 58 12.24 -8.86 -5.05
CA ASP A 58 11.39 -8.16 -6.01
C ASP A 58 10.48 -7.13 -5.34
N LEU A 59 9.93 -7.46 -4.17
CA LEU A 59 9.14 -6.52 -3.36
C LEU A 59 9.96 -5.36 -2.82
N ASN A 60 11.21 -5.58 -2.43
CA ASN A 60 12.11 -4.51 -1.99
C ASN A 60 12.45 -3.59 -3.16
N ARG A 61 12.71 -4.17 -4.34
CA ARG A 61 12.95 -3.41 -5.56
C ARG A 61 11.74 -2.59 -5.97
N LEU A 62 10.55 -3.19 -5.93
CA LEU A 62 9.27 -2.51 -6.20
C LEU A 62 9.05 -1.35 -5.24
N ARG A 63 9.31 -1.55 -3.94
CA ARG A 63 9.21 -0.49 -2.92
C ARG A 63 10.10 0.70 -3.25
N ARG A 64 11.36 0.44 -3.60
CA ARG A 64 12.31 1.50 -3.98
C ARG A 64 11.85 2.26 -5.22
N GLN A 65 11.37 1.54 -6.24
CA GLN A 65 10.87 2.14 -7.47
C GLN A 65 9.63 3.02 -7.20
N PHE A 66 8.67 2.51 -6.43
CA PHE A 66 7.48 3.26 -6.05
C PHE A 66 7.85 4.50 -5.23
N ALA A 67 8.83 4.36 -4.33
CA ALA A 67 9.28 5.45 -3.49
C ALA A 67 9.97 6.56 -4.27
N LEU A 68 10.75 6.24 -5.30
CA LEU A 68 11.38 7.23 -6.17
C LEU A 68 10.33 8.06 -6.95
N ALA A 69 9.24 7.43 -7.37
CA ALA A 69 8.17 8.08 -8.11
C ALA A 69 7.20 8.88 -7.21
N ASN A 70 7.01 8.46 -5.95
CA ASN A 70 5.98 9.01 -5.05
C ASN A 70 6.58 9.63 -3.76
N HIS A 71 7.84 10.10 -3.77
CA HIS A 71 8.48 10.61 -2.55
C HIS A 71 7.88 11.98 -2.13
N PRO A 72 7.41 12.15 -0.88
CA PRO A 72 6.81 13.41 -0.43
C PRO A 72 7.77 14.61 -0.47
N ASP A 73 9.08 14.38 -0.22
CA ASP A 73 10.08 15.46 -0.33
C ASP A 73 10.34 15.92 -1.76
N ARG A 74 9.96 15.12 -2.77
CA ARG A 74 10.10 15.48 -4.19
C ARG A 74 8.80 16.03 -4.77
N ALA A 75 7.69 15.93 -4.03
CA ALA A 75 6.36 16.38 -4.45
C ALA A 75 6.13 17.85 -4.07
N GLY A 76 5.36 18.56 -4.89
CA GLY A 76 4.91 19.93 -4.60
C GLY A 76 4.07 20.00 -3.32
N SER A 77 3.89 21.19 -2.74
CA SER A 77 3.21 21.35 -1.45
C SER A 77 1.78 20.79 -1.45
N ASP A 78 1.08 20.87 -2.58
CA ASP A 78 -0.27 20.34 -2.75
C ASP A 78 -0.29 18.80 -2.98
N GLU A 79 0.76 18.25 -3.58
CA GLU A 79 0.87 16.82 -3.90
C GLU A 79 1.51 16.02 -2.78
N ARG A 80 2.26 16.68 -1.87
CA ARG A 80 2.99 16.04 -0.77
C ARG A 80 2.08 15.19 0.10
N ARG A 81 0.87 15.67 0.41
CA ARG A 81 -0.10 14.90 1.20
C ARG A 81 -0.47 13.60 0.49
N ASN A 82 -0.78 13.70 -0.81
CA ASN A 82 -1.13 12.56 -1.63
C ASN A 82 0.02 11.56 -1.76
N ALA A 83 1.24 12.05 -2.00
CA ALA A 83 2.47 11.27 -2.05
C ALA A 83 2.72 10.52 -0.73
N THR A 84 2.54 11.19 0.41
CA THR A 84 2.62 10.55 1.74
C THR A 84 1.59 9.44 1.89
N GLN A 85 0.32 9.69 1.57
CA GLN A 85 -0.75 8.68 1.69
C GLN A 85 -0.45 7.45 0.80
N ARG A 86 -0.08 7.69 -0.47
CA ARG A 86 0.29 6.62 -1.41
C ARG A 86 1.49 5.81 -0.94
N MET A 87 2.52 6.47 -0.41
CA MET A 87 3.70 5.82 0.15
C MET A 87 3.35 4.93 1.35
N MET A 88 2.51 5.42 2.26
CA MET A 88 2.06 4.64 3.43
C MET A 88 1.30 3.39 3.01
N ILE A 89 0.37 3.52 2.06
CA ILE A 89 -0.37 2.39 1.52
C ILE A 89 0.58 1.38 0.86
N ALA A 90 1.51 1.86 0.03
CA ALA A 90 2.45 1.00 -0.67
C ALA A 90 3.36 0.25 0.30
N ASN A 91 3.94 0.93 1.28
CA ASN A 91 4.76 0.29 2.30
C ASN A 91 3.99 -0.81 3.04
N MET A 92 2.76 -0.51 3.48
CA MET A 92 1.91 -1.48 4.18
C MET A 92 1.63 -2.74 3.33
N LEU A 93 1.25 -2.56 2.06
CA LEU A 93 0.96 -3.67 1.15
C LEU A 93 2.18 -4.55 0.93
N ILE A 94 3.33 -3.92 0.69
CA ILE A 94 4.59 -4.61 0.44
C ILE A 94 5.07 -5.34 1.70
N ASP A 95 5.04 -4.70 2.88
CA ASP A 95 5.45 -5.31 4.15
C ASP A 95 4.58 -6.52 4.50
N ARG A 96 3.27 -6.44 4.26
CA ARG A 96 2.34 -7.56 4.46
C ARG A 96 2.71 -8.75 3.58
N GLU A 97 2.97 -8.50 2.30
CA GLU A 97 3.29 -9.57 1.36
C GLU A 97 4.69 -10.16 1.64
N MET A 98 5.66 -9.34 2.05
CA MET A 98 6.97 -9.83 2.52
C MET A 98 6.80 -10.74 3.74
N LYS A 99 6.03 -10.31 4.75
CA LYS A 99 5.76 -11.12 5.95
C LYS A 99 5.12 -12.45 5.58
N ARG A 100 4.14 -12.44 4.68
CA ARG A 100 3.49 -13.65 4.17
C ARG A 100 4.50 -14.62 3.55
N ARG A 101 5.39 -14.12 2.67
CA ARG A 101 6.41 -14.94 1.99
C ARG A 101 7.43 -15.51 2.95
N LEU A 102 7.86 -14.71 3.93
CA LEU A 102 8.77 -15.16 4.98
C LEU A 102 8.15 -16.25 5.85
N SER A 103 6.85 -16.14 6.19
CA SER A 103 6.12 -17.18 6.92
C SER A 103 5.80 -18.43 6.09
N GLN A 104 5.81 -18.34 4.75
CA GLN A 104 5.52 -19.45 3.85
C GLN A 104 6.77 -20.19 3.35
N ARG A 105 7.99 -19.71 3.62
CA ARG A 105 9.21 -20.47 3.35
C ARG A 105 9.22 -21.66 4.31
N PRO A 106 9.04 -22.92 3.84
CA PRO A 106 9.23 -24.05 4.72
C PRO A 106 10.68 -24.04 5.18
N SER A 107 10.89 -24.09 6.50
CA SER A 107 12.16 -24.43 7.11
C SER A 107 12.64 -25.71 6.44
N SER A 108 13.57 -25.59 5.51
CA SER A 108 14.20 -26.76 4.90
C SER A 108 15.12 -27.32 5.98
N SER A 109 14.77 -28.51 6.48
CA SER A 109 15.55 -29.33 7.39
C SER A 109 16.96 -29.60 6.88
#